data_AF-A0A7K7PR41-F1
#
_entry.id   AF-A0A7K7PR41-F1
#
_cell.length_a   1.000
_cell.length_b   1.000
_cell.length_c   1.000
_cell.angle_alpha   90.00
_cell.angle_beta   90.00
_cell.angle_gamma   90.00
#
_symmetry.space_group_name_H-M   'P 1'
#
loop_
_entity.id
_entity.type
_entity.pdbx_description
1 polymer ?
#
loop_
_entity_poly.entity_id
_entity_poly.type
_entity_poly.pdbx_seq_one_letter_code
_entity_poly.pdbx_strand_id
1 'polypeptide(L)' 'GASRKEEREMEADRALPEKEERSEPSLICPLPQSRSYLPSKHLQSCLESHVREVFGPSVPEDWQQTPLQEKRLKHR' A
#
# COMPACT_ATOMS: atom_id res chain seq x y z
N GLY A 1 18.95 56.30 -13.01
CA GLY A 1 17.88 55.64 -13.79
C GLY A 1 17.92 54.17 -13.43
N ALA A 2 16.83 53.62 -12.91
CA ALA A 2 15.88 52.85 -13.73
C ALA A 2 16.55 51.55 -14.22
N SER A 3 16.19 50.34 -13.82
CA SER A 3 14.93 49.89 -13.26
C SER A 3 15.15 48.54 -12.58
N ARG A 4 14.72 48.48 -11.31
CA ARG A 4 14.22 47.27 -10.66
C ARG A 4 12.87 47.00 -11.33
N LYS A 5 12.70 45.83 -11.99
CA LYS A 5 11.46 45.21 -12.52
C LYS A 5 11.66 44.74 -13.98
N GLU A 6 12.13 43.51 -14.13
CA GLU A 6 11.85 42.63 -15.28
C GLU A 6 11.72 41.25 -14.63
N GLU A 7 10.49 40.89 -14.27
CA GLU A 7 9.79 39.76 -14.89
C GLU A 7 10.43 38.43 -14.45
N ARG A 8 9.93 37.67 -13.46
CA ARG A 8 8.53 37.44 -13.09
C ARG A 8 7.57 37.25 -14.26
N GLU A 9 8.08 36.90 -15.45
CA GLU A 9 7.32 36.37 -16.59
C GLU A 9 8.08 35.23 -17.29
N MET A 10 8.95 34.51 -16.57
CA MET A 10 9.14 33.08 -16.88
C MET A 10 7.99 32.31 -16.23
N GLU A 11 6.79 32.70 -16.68
CA GLU A 11 5.58 31.93 -16.65
C GLU A 11 5.91 30.47 -16.94
N ALA A 12 5.49 29.61 -16.01
CA ALA A 12 4.41 28.67 -16.30
C ALA A 12 4.53 27.72 -17.51
N ASP A 13 5.69 27.59 -18.15
CA ASP A 13 5.93 26.67 -19.28
C ASP A 13 6.73 25.42 -18.89
N ARG A 14 6.87 25.17 -17.58
CA ARG A 14 7.33 23.87 -17.05
C ARG A 14 6.28 23.19 -16.18
N ALA A 15 5.01 23.54 -16.37
CA ALA A 15 3.95 22.58 -16.11
C ALA A 15 3.95 21.60 -17.29
N LEU A 16 4.89 20.66 -17.29
CA LEU A 16 4.58 19.39 -17.93
C LEU A 16 3.29 18.93 -17.25
N PRO A 17 2.17 18.71 -17.96
CA PRO A 17 1.23 17.74 -17.46
C PRO A 17 2.06 16.46 -17.44
N GLU A 18 2.57 16.09 -16.27
CA GLU A 18 3.01 14.74 -15.99
C GLU A 18 1.74 13.93 -16.18
N LYS A 19 1.48 13.59 -17.45
CA LYS A 19 0.40 12.74 -17.87
C LYS A 19 0.72 11.48 -17.09
N GLU A 20 -0.03 11.26 -16.03
CA GLU A 20 -0.06 9.99 -15.33
C GLU A 20 -0.24 8.96 -16.43
N GLU A 21 0.87 8.35 -16.84
CA GLU A 21 0.88 7.26 -17.77
C GLU A 21 0.28 6.11 -16.98
N ARG A 22 -1.05 6.10 -16.92
CA ARG A 22 -1.84 4.91 -16.60
C ARG A 22 -1.65 3.96 -17.77
N SER A 23 -0.43 3.43 -17.90
CA SER A 23 -0.13 2.37 -18.84
C SER A 23 -1.10 1.24 -18.52
N GLU A 24 -1.84 0.78 -19.52
CA GLU A 24 -2.83 -0.27 -19.36
C GLU A 24 -2.12 -1.53 -18.81
N PRO A 25 -2.63 -2.18 -17.74
CA PRO A 25 -1.94 -3.29 -17.12
C PRO A 25 -1.73 -4.42 -18.13
N SER A 26 -0.51 -4.92 -18.21
CA SER A 26 -0.16 -6.00 -19.13
C SER A 26 -0.88 -7.29 -18.75
N LEU A 27 -1.56 -7.93 -19.71
CA LEU A 27 -2.23 -9.22 -19.55
C LEU A 27 -1.26 -10.42 -19.67
N ILE A 28 0.03 -10.19 -19.36
CA ILE A 28 1.06 -11.21 -19.49
C ILE A 28 0.99 -12.16 -18.29
N CYS A 29 1.16 -13.45 -18.54
CA CYS A 29 1.20 -14.45 -17.49
C CYS A 29 2.39 -14.19 -16.54
N PRO A 30 2.16 -14.08 -15.21
CA PRO A 30 3.25 -13.88 -14.26
C PRO A 30 4.14 -15.12 -14.20
N LEU A 31 5.40 -14.92 -13.81
CA LEU A 31 6.30 -16.03 -13.54
C LEU A 31 5.75 -16.89 -12.40
N PRO A 32 5.85 -18.23 -12.48
CA PRO A 32 5.41 -19.11 -11.40
C PRO A 32 6.13 -18.80 -10.09
N GLN A 33 5.37 -18.71 -9.00
CA GLN A 33 5.93 -18.57 -7.65
C GLN A 33 6.36 -19.94 -7.11
N SER A 34 7.48 -19.96 -6.37
CA SER A 34 7.90 -21.17 -5.64
C SER A 34 6.85 -21.54 -4.58
N ARG A 35 6.68 -22.84 -4.35
CA ARG A 35 5.83 -23.36 -3.25
C ARG A 35 6.58 -23.53 -1.93
N SER A 36 7.87 -23.20 -1.88
CA SER A 36 8.67 -23.28 -0.65
C SER A 36 8.28 -22.17 0.32
N TYR A 37 8.03 -22.54 1.59
CA TYR A 37 7.79 -21.58 2.66
C TYR A 37 8.83 -21.72 3.77
N LEU A 38 9.42 -20.60 4.17
CA LEU A 38 10.27 -20.48 5.35
C LEU A 38 9.67 -19.41 6.27
N PRO A 39 9.28 -19.77 7.51
CA PRO A 39 8.66 -18.81 8.42
C PRO A 39 9.66 -17.71 8.80
N SER A 40 9.16 -16.48 8.82
CA SER A 40 9.94 -15.31 9.23
C SER A 40 10.13 -15.30 10.75
N LYS A 41 11.21 -14.65 11.21
CA LYS A 41 11.50 -14.49 12.66
C LYS A 41 10.44 -13.66 13.38
N HIS A 42 9.75 -12.78 12.66
CA HIS A 42 8.76 -11.84 13.21
C HIS A 42 7.31 -12.29 12.96
N LEU A 43 7.11 -13.57 12.63
CA LEU A 43 5.80 -14.13 12.29
C LEU A 43 4.71 -13.75 13.30
N GLN A 44 5.01 -13.81 14.59
CA GLN A 44 4.04 -13.51 15.64
C GLN A 44 3.62 -12.02 15.67
N SER A 45 4.57 -11.09 15.51
CA SER A 45 4.27 -9.66 15.45
C SER A 45 3.50 -9.29 14.17
N CYS A 46 3.86 -9.90 13.03
CA CYS A 46 3.14 -9.71 11.78
C CYS A 46 1.68 -10.21 11.89
N LEU A 47 1.48 -11.39 12.49
CA LEU A 47 0.14 -11.93 12.71
C LEU A 47 -0.69 -11.06 13.64
N GLU A 48 -0.14 -10.65 14.78
CA GLU A 48 -0.84 -9.78 15.72
C GLU A 48 -1.28 -8.46 15.07
N SER A 49 -0.36 -7.80 14.35
CA SER A 49 -0.68 -6.57 13.62
C SER A 49 -1.81 -6.79 12.61
N HIS A 50 -1.75 -7.89 11.86
CA HIS A 50 -2.75 -8.20 10.84
C HIS A 50 -4.12 -8.54 11.45
N VAL A 51 -4.15 -9.29 12.56
CA VAL A 51 -5.40 -9.58 13.28
C VAL A 51 -6.01 -8.29 13.83
N ARG A 52 -5.20 -7.40 14.43
CA ARG A 52 -5.67 -6.08 14.90
C ARG A 52 -6.22 -5.21 13.77
N GLU A 53 -5.64 -5.28 12.57
CA GLU A 53 -6.13 -4.58 11.39
C GLU A 53 -7.49 -5.14 10.90
N VAL A 54 -7.62 -6.47 10.83
CA VAL A 54 -8.81 -7.14 10.28
C VAL A 54 -9.99 -7.14 11.27
N PHE A 55 -9.73 -7.46 12.54
CA PHE A 55 -10.75 -7.57 13.59
C PHE A 55 -11.00 -6.23 14.29
N GLY A 56 -10.10 -5.26 14.14
CA GLY A 56 -10.22 -3.95 14.79
C GLY A 56 -10.03 -4.01 16.32
N PRO A 57 -10.43 -2.94 17.02
CA PRO A 57 -10.17 -2.78 18.46
C PRO A 57 -10.96 -3.76 19.36
N SER A 58 -11.89 -4.53 18.80
CA SER A 58 -12.63 -5.58 19.50
C SER A 58 -11.86 -6.88 19.68
N VAL A 59 -10.66 -7.00 19.09
CA VAL A 59 -9.83 -8.19 19.30
C VAL A 59 -9.38 -8.29 20.76
N PRO A 60 -9.52 -9.46 21.42
CA PRO A 60 -8.99 -9.67 22.76
C PRO A 60 -7.45 -9.65 22.77
N GLU A 61 -6.86 -9.45 23.94
CA GLU A 61 -5.40 -9.57 24.14
C GLU A 61 -4.91 -10.97 23.72
N ASP A 62 -5.69 -12.00 24.05
CA ASP A 62 -5.49 -13.38 23.60
C ASP A 62 -5.98 -13.58 22.16
N TRP A 63 -5.50 -12.74 21.24
CA TRP A 63 -5.93 -12.71 19.84
C TRP A 63 -5.81 -14.06 19.14
N GLN A 64 -4.89 -14.94 19.58
CA GLN A 64 -4.70 -16.30 19.07
C GLN A 64 -5.89 -17.23 19.33
N GLN A 65 -6.71 -16.94 20.34
CA GLN A 65 -7.91 -17.72 20.69
C GLN A 65 -9.18 -17.18 20.03
N THR A 66 -9.06 -16.10 19.23
CA THR A 66 -10.21 -15.48 18.58
C THR A 66 -10.79 -16.42 17.51
N PRO A 67 -12.10 -16.73 17.55
CA PRO A 67 -12.69 -17.67 16.61
C PRO A 67 -12.90 -17.04 15.23
N LEU A 68 -12.51 -17.74 14.16
CA LEU A 68 -12.64 -17.29 12.76
C LEU A 68 -14.00 -17.63 12.12
N GLN A 69 -15.10 -17.52 12.89
CA GLN A 69 -16.44 -17.93 12.42
C GLN A 69 -16.98 -17.05 11.30
N GLU A 70 -16.66 -15.75 11.34
CA GLU A 70 -17.12 -14.81 10.33
C GLU A 70 -16.30 -14.97 9.03
N LYS A 71 -16.92 -15.54 7.99
CA LYS A 71 -16.27 -15.80 6.70
C LYS A 71 -15.69 -14.54 6.06
N ARG A 72 -16.28 -13.37 6.30
CA ARG A 72 -15.82 -12.08 5.75
C ARG A 72 -14.49 -11.65 6.37
N LEU A 73 -14.28 -11.94 7.66
CA LEU A 73 -13.04 -11.63 8.37
C LEU A 73 -11.96 -12.67 8.07
N LYS A 74 -12.34 -13.94 7.92
CA LYS A 74 -11.38 -15.02 7.61
C LYS A 74 -10.69 -14.88 6.26
N HIS A 75 -11.37 -14.32 5.26
CA HIS A 75 -10.87 -14.20 3.88
C HIS A 75 -10.61 -12.74 3.46
N ARG A 76 -10.51 -11.85 4.45
CA ARG A 76 -10.19 -10.43 4.26
C ARG A 76 -8.72 -10.26 3.89
#